data_AF-A0A1F2W049-F1
#
_entry.id   AF-A0A1F2W049-F1
#
_cell.length_a   1.000
_cell.length_b   1.000
_cell.length_c   1.000
_cell.angle_alpha   90.00
_cell.angle_beta   90.00
_cell.angle_gamma   90.00
#
_symmetry.space_group_name_H-M   'P 1'
#
loop_
_entity.id
_entity.type
_entity.pdbx_description
1 polymer ?
#
loop_
_entity_poly.entity_id
_entity_poly.type
_entity_poly.pdbx_seq_one_letter_code
_entity_poly.pdbx_strand_id
1 'polypeptide(L)' 'MSDPPTKVRPPSSEAKDAAARLERITELWQRLQRTRSHTPEYDALIDQIRVETDAFRRIVDANKGLGSKNPKD' A
#
# COMPACT_ATOMS: atom_id res chain seq x y z
N MET A 1 32.25 -6.86 23.52
CA MET A 1 32.10 -6.27 22.17
C MET A 1 30.60 -6.17 21.96
N SER A 2 30.05 -4.95 22.03
CA SER A 2 28.61 -4.75 21.90
C SER A 2 28.26 -4.66 20.42
N ASP A 3 27.36 -5.52 19.95
CA ASP A 3 26.75 -5.39 18.63
C ASP A 3 26.16 -3.99 18.46
N PRO A 4 26.43 -3.29 17.33
CA PRO A 4 25.83 -1.99 17.08
C PRO A 4 24.33 -2.17 16.80
N PRO A 5 23.48 -1.22 17.24
CA PRO A 5 22.05 -1.31 17.02
C PRO A 5 21.80 -1.29 15.52
N THR A 6 21.06 -2.28 15.04
CA THR A 6 20.54 -2.38 13.68
C THR A 6 20.05 -1.01 13.25
N LYS A 7 20.82 -0.37 12.38
CA LYS A 7 20.46 0.90 11.76
C LYS A 7 19.20 0.60 10.97
N VAL A 8 18.04 0.84 11.58
CA VAL A 8 16.74 0.84 10.94
C VAL A 8 16.87 1.81 9.79
N ARG A 9 17.18 1.27 8.61
CA ARG A 9 17.18 2.01 7.36
C ARG A 9 15.84 2.73 7.36
N PRO A 10 15.81 4.07 7.27
CA PRO A 10 14.53 4.77 7.19
C PRO A 10 13.71 4.08 6.11
N PRO A 11 12.41 3.83 6.35
CA PRO A 11 11.57 3.18 5.36
C PRO A 11 11.82 3.90 4.04
N SER A 12 12.18 3.14 2.99
CA SER A 12 12.37 3.70 1.66
C SER A 12 11.14 4.56 1.33
N SER A 13 11.30 5.58 0.48
CA SER A 13 10.15 6.42 0.10
C SER A 13 8.92 5.57 -0.27
N GLU A 14 9.16 4.47 -0.97
CA GLU A 14 8.16 3.46 -1.33
C GLU A 14 7.45 2.80 -0.13
N ALA A 15 8.15 2.52 0.97
CA ALA A 15 7.53 1.98 2.17
C ALA A 15 6.65 3.02 2.89
N LYS A 16 7.03 4.30 2.86
CA LYS A 16 6.19 5.40 3.35
C LYS A 16 4.97 5.60 2.46
N ASP A 17 5.17 5.55 1.15
CA ASP A 17 4.09 5.66 0.16
C ASP A 17 3.11 4.50 0.30
N ALA A 18 3.60 3.27 0.48
CA ALA A 18 2.76 2.10 0.73
C ALA A 18 1.94 2.24 2.02
N ALA A 19 2.54 2.74 3.11
CA ALA A 19 1.83 2.98 4.36
C ALA A 19 0.73 4.05 4.20
N ALA A 20 1.04 5.18 3.56
CA ALA A 20 0.07 6.24 3.30
C ALA A 20 -1.10 5.76 2.42
N ARG A 21 -0.83 4.93 1.40
CA ARG A 21 -1.87 4.29 0.58
C ARG A 21 -2.74 3.35 1.40
N LEU A 22 -2.17 2.57 2.31
CA LEU A 22 -2.92 1.67 3.19
C LEU A 22 -3.83 2.43 4.16
N GLU A 23 -3.33 3.52 4.75
CA GLU A 23 -4.13 4.43 5.58
C GLU A 23 -5.32 4.97 4.77
N ARG A 24 -5.06 5.44 3.54
CA ARG A 24 -6.11 5.96 2.66
C ARG A 24 -7.16 4.92 2.30
N ILE A 25 -6.75 3.69 1.97
CA ILE A 25 -7.67 2.56 1.72
C ILE A 25 -8.54 2.31 2.95
N THR A 26 -7.96 2.33 4.15
CA THR A 26 -8.68 2.12 5.41
C THR A 26 -9.75 3.19 5.64
N GLU A 27 -9.41 4.47 5.44
CA GLU A 27 -10.36 5.58 5.53
C GLU A 27 -11.53 5.42 4.55
N LEU A 28 -11.22 5.06 3.30
CA LEU A 28 -12.23 4.89 2.25
C LEU A 28 -13.20 3.74 2.59
N TRP A 29 -12.69 2.63 3.13
CA TRP A 29 -13.54 1.53 3.60
C TRP A 29 -14.46 1.95 4.74
N GLN A 30 -13.96 2.71 5.72
CA GLN A 30 -14.80 3.23 6.81
C GLN A 30 -15.90 4.16 6.30
N ARG A 31 -15.60 4.98 5.29
CA ARG A 31 -16.60 5.84 4.66
C ARG A 31 -17.62 5.01 3.87
N LEU A 32 -17.18 4.04 3.08
CA LEU A 32 -18.03 3.13 2.33
C LEU A 32 -19.03 2.40 3.23
N GLN A 33 -18.59 1.93 4.41
CA GLN A 33 -19.46 1.27 5.40
C GLN A 33 -20.58 2.16 5.94
N ARG A 34 -20.38 3.49 5.93
CA ARG A 34 -21.37 4.47 6.38
C ARG A 34 -22.25 5.00 5.24
N THR A 35 -21.83 4.77 3.99
CA THR A 35 -22.56 5.20 2.80
C THR A 35 -23.59 4.15 2.39
N ARG A 36 -24.79 4.60 2.02
CA ARG A 36 -25.84 3.69 1.54
C ARG A 36 -25.44 3.07 0.20
N SER A 37 -25.67 1.76 0.06
CA SER A 37 -25.46 1.05 -1.20
C SER A 37 -26.34 1.61 -2.33
N HIS A 38 -25.91 1.39 -3.57
CA HIS A 38 -26.57 1.84 -4.80
C HIS A 38 -26.73 3.37 -4.91
N THR A 39 -25.86 4.12 -4.25
CA THR A 39 -25.74 5.56 -4.44
C THR A 39 -24.52 5.87 -5.30
N PRO A 40 -24.54 6.96 -6.09
CA PRO A 40 -23.36 7.38 -6.85
C PRO A 40 -22.13 7.61 -5.97
N GLU A 41 -22.32 8.03 -4.71
CA GLU A 41 -21.23 8.17 -3.75
C GLU A 41 -20.62 6.82 -3.37
N TYR A 42 -21.44 5.78 -3.18
CA TYR A 42 -20.97 4.44 -2.89
C TYR A 42 -20.12 3.88 -4.03
N ASP A 43 -20.59 4.02 -5.27
CA ASP A 43 -19.86 3.57 -6.45
C ASP A 43 -18.53 4.33 -6.61
N ALA A 44 -18.55 5.66 -6.40
CA ALA A 44 -17.34 6.48 -6.41
C ALA A 44 -16.32 6.11 -5.32
N LEU A 45 -16.78 5.67 -4.15
CA LEU A 45 -15.91 5.18 -3.08
C LEU A 45 -15.28 3.84 -3.44
N ILE A 46 -16.03 2.93 -4.07
CA ILE A 46 -15.49 1.67 -4.59
C ILE A 46 -14.38 1.94 -5.62
N ASP A 47 -14.62 2.85 -6.56
CA ASP A 47 -13.63 3.17 -7.59
C ASP A 47 -12.37 3.79 -7.00
N GLN A 48 -12.50 4.66 -6.00
CA GLN A 48 -11.35 5.18 -5.25
C GLN A 48 -10.58 4.07 -4.51
N ILE A 49 -11.27 3.15 -3.85
CA ILE A 49 -10.63 2.01 -3.17
C ILE A 49 -9.85 1.15 -4.17
N ARG A 50 -10.40 0.90 -5.35
CA ARG A 50 -9.72 0.14 -6.41
C ARG A 50 -8.44 0.84 -6.87
N VAL A 51 -8.50 2.14 -7.17
CA VAL A 51 -7.35 2.92 -7.61
C VAL A 51 -6.23 2.91 -6.56
N GLU A 52 -6.58 3.13 -5.28
CA GLU A 52 -5.62 3.13 -4.18
C GLU A 52 -5.00 1.74 -3.96
N THR A 53 -5.81 0.68 -4.06
CA THR A 53 -5.34 -0.71 -3.94
C THR A 53 -4.39 -1.09 -5.07
N ASP A 54 -4.70 -0.69 -6.31
CA ASP A 54 -3.81 -0.91 -7.45
C ASP A 54 -2.48 -0.18 -7.31
N ALA A 55 -2.51 1.07 -6.81
CA ALA A 55 -1.30 1.84 -6.55
C ALA A 55 -0.44 1.18 -5.44
N PHE A 56 -1.06 0.75 -4.35
CA PHE A 56 -0.38 0.00 -3.29
C PHE A 56 0.25 -1.29 -3.84
N ARG A 57 -0.51 -2.05 -4.63
CA ARG A 57 -0.03 -3.29 -5.24
C ARG A 57 1.19 -3.07 -6.13
N ARG A 58 1.21 -2.02 -6.95
CA ARG A 58 2.38 -1.67 -7.78
C ARG A 58 3.64 -1.43 -6.96
N ILE A 59 3.51 -0.75 -5.81
CA ILE A 59 4.63 -0.51 -4.90
C ILE A 59 5.14 -1.82 -4.29
N VAL A 60 4.22 -2.69 -3.85
CA VAL A 60 4.57 -4.00 -3.28
C VAL A 60 5.21 -4.91 -4.34
N ASP A 61 4.67 -4.93 -5.55
CA ASP A 61 5.18 -5.76 -6.65
C ASP A 61 6.54 -5.25 -7.13
N ALA A 62 6.78 -3.93 -7.16
CA ALA A 62 8.09 -3.35 -7.44
C ALA A 62 9.13 -3.79 -6.39
N ASN A 63 8.78 -3.76 -5.10
CA ASN A 63 9.63 -4.23 -4.02
C ASN A 63 9.93 -5.74 -4.12
N LYS A 64 8.97 -6.55 -4.54
CA LYS A 64 9.16 -8.00 -4.75
C LYS A 64 10.00 -8.32 -6.01
N GLY A 65 9.79 -7.56 -7.09
CA GLY A 65 10.54 -7.70 -8.34
C GLY A 65 12.03 -7.37 -8.21
N LEU A 66 12.40 -6.51 -7.25
CA LEU A 66 13.79 -6.25 -6.88
C LEU A 66 14.43 -7.39 -6.06
N GLY A 67 13.63 -8.33 -5.53
CA GLY A 67 14.08 -9.48 -4.74
C GLY A 67 14.19 -10.80 -5.51
N SER A 68 13.85 -10.84 -6.80
CA SER A 68 13.91 -12.06 -7.64
C SER A 68 14.82 -11.86 -8.85
N LYS A 69 16.11 -11.68 -8.59
CA LYS A 69 17.16 -11.96 -9.57
C LYS A 69 18.15 -12.94 -8.95
N ASN A 70 17.78 -14.22 -8.90
CA ASN A 70 18.79 -15.27 -8.92
C ASN A 70 18.98 -15.65 -10.39
N PRO A 71 20.04 -15.19 -11.08
CA PRO A 71 20.50 -15.90 -12.26
C PRO A 71 21.03 -17.24 -11.75
N LYS A 72 20.43 -18.33 -12.22
CA LYS A 72 20.98 -19.67 -12.02
C LYS A 72 21.96 -19.89 -13.17
N ASP A 73 23.25 -19.82 -12.84
CA ASP A 73 24.33 -20.39 -13.67
C ASP A 73 24.11 -21.90 -13.89
#